data_AF-A0AAJ0MC19-F1
#
_entry.id   AF-A0AAJ0MC19-F1
#
_cell.length_a   1.000
_cell.length_b   1.000
_cell.length_c   1.000
_cell.angle_alpha   90.00
_cell.angle_beta   90.00
_cell.angle_gamma   90.00
#
_symmetry.space_group_name_H-M   'P 1'
#
loop_
_entity.id
_entity.type
_entity.pdbx_description
1 polymer ?
#
loop_
_entity_poly.entity_id
_entity_poly.type
_entity_poly.pdbx_seq_one_letter_code
_entity_poly.pdbx_strand_id
1 'polypeptide(L)'
;DWHYLGTKGDLCETTEGITGIQSWFRLRQEELRDASGAQRMRWAARRVRKRKEDIAYCLLGIFSVTMPIIYGEGDKAFRRLQEHIMRDIGYDSILAWGLGPKGLTHDNSSAIIPGGALATSPLAFANCGQIVAWERSSNGSFDVHGGGLQLHLSLYTTPAGDTLGLLKCGAEDDA
;
A
#
# COMPACT_ATOMS: atom_id res chain seq x y z
N ASP A 1 -20.38 32.35 -3.23
CA ASP A 1 -21.37 31.79 -2.29
C ASP A 1 -20.90 30.47 -1.72
N TRP A 2 -20.78 30.39 -0.40
CA TRP A 2 -20.45 29.16 0.32
C TRP A 2 -21.74 28.43 0.69
N HIS A 3 -21.83 27.15 0.34
CA HIS A 3 -22.96 26.29 0.70
C HIS A 3 -22.50 25.27 1.73
N TYR A 4 -23.29 25.08 2.79
CA TYR A 4 -23.00 24.07 3.81
C TYR A 4 -23.17 22.66 3.23
N LEU A 5 -22.15 21.82 3.36
CA LEU A 5 -22.10 20.46 2.82
C LEU A 5 -22.23 19.36 3.88
N GLY A 6 -22.30 19.71 5.16
CA GLY A 6 -22.32 18.75 6.29
C GLY A 6 -21.09 18.85 7.19
N THR A 7 -21.14 18.14 8.32
CA THR A 7 -20.01 17.96 9.23
C THR A 7 -19.13 16.79 8.79
N LYS A 8 -17.97 16.64 9.44
CA LYS A 8 -17.08 15.48 9.26
C LYS A 8 -17.78 14.15 9.58
N GLY A 9 -18.70 14.15 10.54
CA GLY A 9 -19.51 12.98 10.90
C GLY A 9 -20.50 12.63 9.79
N ASP A 10 -21.26 13.63 9.32
CA ASP A 10 -22.31 13.44 8.31
C ASP A 10 -21.75 12.86 7.00
N LEU A 11 -20.55 13.29 6.61
CA LEU A 11 -19.88 12.85 5.37
C LEU A 11 -19.02 11.60 5.56
N CYS A 12 -18.95 11.04 6.78
CA CYS A 12 -17.98 9.99 7.09
C CYS A 12 -18.29 8.70 6.32
N GLU A 13 -19.52 8.19 6.45
CA GLU A 13 -19.96 6.96 5.77
C GLU A 13 -19.90 7.11 4.24
N THR A 14 -20.34 8.26 3.72
CA THR A 14 -20.28 8.54 2.28
C THR A 14 -18.84 8.51 1.79
N THR A 15 -17.92 9.15 2.52
CA THR A 15 -16.53 9.17 2.08
C THR A 15 -15.85 7.82 2.25
N GLU A 16 -16.20 7.07 3.30
CA GLU A 16 -15.72 5.70 3.50
C GLU A 16 -16.15 4.82 2.32
N GLY A 17 -17.41 4.88 1.91
CA GLY A 17 -17.91 4.14 0.75
C GLY A 17 -17.16 4.46 -0.55
N ILE A 18 -16.75 5.71 -0.74
CA ILE A 18 -16.01 6.16 -1.94
C ILE A 18 -14.53 5.78 -1.87
N THR A 19 -13.88 6.03 -0.73
CA THR A 19 -12.42 5.95 -0.60
C THR A 19 -11.92 4.61 -0.06
N GLY A 20 -12.77 3.88 0.66
CA GLY A 20 -12.37 2.73 1.49
C GLY A 20 -11.55 3.10 2.72
N ILE A 21 -11.43 4.40 3.03
CA ILE A 21 -10.82 4.85 4.29
C ILE A 21 -11.87 4.69 5.37
N GLN A 22 -11.63 3.75 6.27
CA GLN A 22 -12.56 3.44 7.34
C GLN A 22 -12.86 4.68 8.20
N SER A 23 -14.12 4.83 8.62
CA SER A 23 -14.61 5.99 9.36
C SER A 23 -13.85 6.26 10.66
N TRP A 24 -13.30 5.24 11.30
CA TRP A 24 -12.54 5.39 12.55
C TRP A 24 -11.19 6.10 12.37
N PHE A 25 -10.48 5.92 11.25
CA PHE A 25 -9.29 6.73 10.90
C PHE A 25 -9.61 8.22 10.75
N ARG A 26 -10.89 8.56 10.56
CA ARG A 26 -11.35 9.93 10.40
C ARG A 26 -11.94 10.49 11.68
N LEU A 27 -12.70 9.70 12.44
CA LEU A 27 -13.48 10.19 13.57
C LEU A 27 -12.73 10.08 14.91
N ARG A 28 -11.83 9.11 15.04
CA ARG A 28 -10.99 8.92 16.22
C ARG A 28 -9.57 9.35 15.85
N GLN A 29 -8.88 10.06 16.73
CA GLN A 29 -7.50 10.54 16.55
C GLN A 29 -6.47 9.38 16.47
N GLU A 30 -6.84 8.22 15.98
CA GLU A 30 -5.89 7.16 15.65
C GLU A 30 -5.13 7.59 14.39
N GLU A 31 -3.81 7.45 14.44
CA GLU A 31 -2.96 8.06 13.44
C GLU A 31 -3.14 7.27 12.13
N LEU A 32 -3.22 7.97 10.98
CA LEU A 32 -3.07 7.32 9.67
C LEU A 32 -1.84 6.39 9.61
N ARG A 33 -0.87 6.64 10.50
CA ARG A 33 0.33 5.84 10.77
C ARG A 33 0.07 4.38 11.13
N ASP A 34 -1.10 4.06 11.70
CA ASP A 34 -1.47 2.70 12.12
C ASP A 34 -1.98 1.85 10.95
N ALA A 35 -2.47 2.49 9.88
CA ALA A 35 -2.79 1.78 8.65
C ALA A 35 -1.52 1.27 7.97
N SER A 36 -1.58 0.03 7.47
CA SER A 36 -0.49 -0.58 6.70
C SER A 36 -0.24 0.17 5.38
N GLY A 37 0.94 -0.05 4.79
CA GLY A 37 1.24 0.49 3.47
C GLY A 37 0.27 -0.02 2.40
N ALA A 38 -0.15 -1.28 2.50
CA ALA A 38 -1.14 -1.88 1.62
C ALA A 38 -2.52 -1.20 1.72
N GLN A 39 -3.00 -0.94 2.94
CA GLN A 39 -4.26 -0.22 3.17
C GLN A 39 -4.21 1.20 2.61
N ARG A 40 -3.11 1.90 2.84
CA ARG A 40 -2.90 3.26 2.29
C ARG A 40 -2.89 3.27 0.77
N MET A 41 -2.25 2.29 0.13
CA MET A 41 -2.31 2.12 -1.32
C MET A 41 -3.74 1.81 -1.79
N ARG A 42 -4.46 0.96 -1.06
CA ARG A 42 -5.87 0.63 -1.35
C ARG A 42 -6.76 1.87 -1.41
N TRP A 43 -6.54 2.87 -0.58
CA TRP A 43 -7.31 4.12 -0.58
C TRP A 43 -7.14 4.95 -1.86
N ALA A 44 -6.05 4.72 -2.60
CA ALA A 44 -5.80 5.35 -3.88
C ALA A 44 -6.10 4.45 -5.09
N ALA A 45 -6.46 3.17 -4.87
CA ALA A 45 -6.62 2.18 -5.93
C ALA A 45 -7.58 2.59 -7.06
N ARG A 46 -8.64 3.34 -6.71
CA ARG A 46 -9.68 3.79 -7.66
C ARG A 46 -9.59 5.28 -7.99
N ARG A 47 -8.52 5.97 -7.58
CA ARG A 47 -8.37 7.41 -7.84
C ARG A 47 -8.11 7.69 -9.31
N VAL A 48 -8.89 8.60 -9.87
CA VAL A 48 -8.69 9.15 -11.20
C VAL A 48 -7.74 10.34 -11.12
N ARG A 49 -6.85 10.44 -12.10
CA ARG A 49 -5.78 11.42 -12.15
C ARG A 49 -5.71 12.07 -13.52
N LYS A 50 -5.28 13.32 -13.56
CA LYS A 50 -5.08 14.03 -14.83
C LYS A 50 -3.74 13.65 -15.47
N ARG A 51 -2.68 13.54 -14.68
CA ARG A 51 -1.35 13.11 -15.12
C ARG A 51 -0.96 11.79 -14.48
N LYS A 52 -0.02 11.08 -15.11
CA LYS A 52 0.46 9.79 -14.61
C LYS A 52 1.11 9.94 -13.23
N GLU A 53 1.98 10.93 -13.10
CA GLU A 53 2.76 11.23 -11.90
C GLU A 53 1.91 11.67 -10.70
N ASP A 54 0.70 12.21 -10.93
CA ASP A 54 -0.20 12.69 -9.87
C ASP A 54 -0.60 11.57 -8.89
N ILE A 55 -0.44 10.28 -9.27
CA ILE A 55 -0.67 9.17 -8.34
C ILE A 55 0.32 9.13 -7.21
N ALA A 56 1.58 9.42 -7.51
CA ALA A 56 2.63 9.44 -6.51
C ALA A 56 2.44 10.66 -5.61
N TYR A 57 2.20 11.82 -6.22
CA TYR A 57 2.09 13.08 -5.48
C TYR A 57 0.87 13.17 -4.59
N CYS A 58 -0.27 12.60 -5.00
CA CYS A 58 -1.46 12.55 -4.15
C CYS A 58 -1.30 11.62 -2.92
N LEU A 59 -0.24 10.80 -2.89
CA LEU A 59 0.04 9.83 -1.83
C LEU A 59 1.09 10.31 -0.84
N LEU A 60 1.87 11.36 -1.15
CA LEU A 60 2.94 11.86 -0.28
C LEU A 60 2.48 12.12 1.15
N GLY A 61 1.35 12.81 1.31
CA GLY A 61 0.81 13.13 2.63
C GLY A 61 0.35 11.91 3.42
N ILE A 62 -0.29 10.94 2.75
CA ILE A 62 -0.79 9.70 3.40
C ILE A 62 0.38 8.82 3.85
N PHE A 63 1.47 8.79 3.09
CA PHE A 63 2.68 8.07 3.47
C PHE A 63 3.65 8.90 4.30
N SER A 64 3.43 10.21 4.50
CA SER A 64 4.41 11.09 5.16
C SER A 64 5.80 11.07 4.48
N VAL A 65 5.83 10.94 3.15
CA VAL A 65 7.06 10.94 2.34
C VAL A 65 7.34 12.35 1.82
N THR A 66 8.60 12.76 1.87
CA THR A 66 9.06 13.98 1.20
C THR A 66 10.00 13.60 0.05
N MET A 67 9.58 13.85 -1.19
CA MET A 67 10.39 13.65 -2.39
C MET A 67 10.16 14.79 -3.41
N PRO A 68 11.14 15.15 -4.25
CA PRO A 68 10.98 16.19 -5.25
C PRO A 68 9.87 15.88 -6.27
N ILE A 69 9.02 16.88 -6.53
CA ILE A 69 7.97 16.86 -7.57
C ILE A 69 8.61 17.21 -8.92
N ILE A 70 8.69 16.22 -9.80
CA ILE A 70 9.19 16.32 -11.17
C ILE A 70 8.04 16.06 -12.14
N TYR A 71 7.57 17.10 -12.82
CA TYR A 71 6.55 16.95 -13.86
C TYR A 71 7.15 16.38 -15.14
N GLY A 72 6.41 15.46 -15.79
CA GLY A 72 6.87 14.78 -17.01
C GLY A 72 7.65 13.48 -16.77
N GLU A 73 7.86 13.05 -15.52
CA GLU A 73 8.51 11.75 -15.25
C GLU A 73 7.58 10.53 -15.43
N GLY A 74 6.26 10.77 -15.50
CA GLY A 74 5.24 9.76 -15.76
C GLY A 74 5.20 8.66 -14.67
N ASP A 75 5.24 7.41 -15.10
CA ASP A 75 5.12 6.24 -14.20
C ASP A 75 6.34 6.07 -13.27
N LYS A 76 7.46 6.76 -13.55
CA LYS A 76 8.65 6.77 -12.68
C LYS A 76 8.37 7.40 -11.32
N ALA A 77 7.42 8.35 -11.24
CA ALA A 77 7.04 8.99 -9.98
C ALA A 77 6.55 7.95 -8.96
N PHE A 78 5.73 6.99 -9.41
CA PHE A 78 5.16 5.97 -8.54
C PHE A 78 6.20 4.94 -8.07
N ARG A 79 7.18 4.63 -8.91
CA ARG A 79 8.34 3.81 -8.52
C ARG A 79 9.16 4.51 -7.44
N ARG A 80 9.51 5.78 -7.64
CA ARG A 80 10.25 6.59 -6.66
C ARG A 80 9.50 6.68 -5.33
N LEU A 81 8.17 6.82 -5.36
CA LEU A 81 7.37 6.80 -4.13
C LEU A 81 7.53 5.47 -3.37
N GLN A 82 7.40 4.33 -4.05
CA GLN A 82 7.59 3.02 -3.41
C GLN A 82 9.00 2.87 -2.83
N GLU A 83 10.03 3.32 -3.54
CA GLU A 83 11.42 3.31 -3.05
C GLU A 83 11.57 4.14 -1.75
N HIS A 84 10.95 5.32 -1.66
CA HIS A 84 10.97 6.12 -0.43
C HIS A 84 10.17 5.46 0.70
N ILE A 85 9.01 4.88 0.41
CA ILE A 85 8.20 4.17 1.42
C ILE A 85 9.01 3.02 2.03
N MET A 86 9.72 2.27 1.20
CA MET A 86 10.53 1.14 1.65
C MET A 86 11.73 1.59 2.48
N ARG A 87 12.42 2.66 2.06
CA ARG A 87 13.61 3.17 2.75
C ARG A 87 13.30 3.91 4.05
N ASP A 88 12.31 4.80 4.03
CA ASP A 88 12.11 5.77 5.11
C ASP A 88 11.09 5.28 6.16
N ILE A 89 10.20 4.36 5.79
CA ILE A 89 9.07 3.96 6.65
C ILE A 89 9.00 2.46 6.92
N GLY A 90 9.61 1.62 6.09
CA GLY A 90 9.72 0.18 6.33
C GLY A 90 8.40 -0.59 6.28
N TYR A 91 7.40 -0.08 5.54
CA TYR A 91 6.15 -0.81 5.31
C TYR A 91 6.37 -1.97 4.33
N ASP A 92 6.66 -3.14 4.85
CA ASP A 92 6.77 -4.40 4.10
C ASP A 92 5.49 -4.81 3.36
N SER A 93 4.33 -4.46 3.91
CA SER A 93 3.01 -4.57 3.28
C SER A 93 2.92 -3.88 1.91
N ILE A 94 3.87 -3.01 1.54
CA ILE A 94 3.95 -2.48 0.17
C ILE A 94 4.24 -3.57 -0.88
N LEU A 95 4.72 -4.74 -0.47
CA LEU A 95 4.94 -5.89 -1.35
C LEU A 95 3.73 -6.83 -1.43
N ALA A 96 2.68 -6.61 -0.62
CA ALA A 96 1.48 -7.45 -0.56
C ALA A 96 0.45 -7.16 -1.67
N TRP A 97 0.89 -6.69 -2.84
CA TRP A 97 0.02 -6.37 -3.98
C TRP A 97 -0.26 -7.60 -4.85
N GLY A 98 -1.26 -7.50 -5.72
CA GLY A 98 -1.63 -8.60 -6.63
C GLY A 98 -2.56 -9.64 -6.01
N LEU A 99 -3.08 -9.38 -4.80
CA LEU A 99 -4.10 -10.22 -4.17
C LEU A 99 -5.38 -10.23 -5.02
N GLY A 100 -5.86 -11.43 -5.35
CA GLY A 100 -7.12 -11.62 -6.07
C GLY A 100 -8.33 -11.35 -5.16
N PRO A 101 -9.54 -11.26 -5.73
CA PRO A 101 -10.79 -11.10 -4.98
C PRO A 101 -11.07 -12.26 -4.01
N LYS A 102 -10.43 -13.42 -4.22
CA LYS A 102 -10.52 -14.61 -3.38
C LYS A 102 -9.26 -14.84 -2.53
N GLY A 103 -8.42 -13.81 -2.34
CA GLY A 103 -7.12 -13.90 -1.67
C GLY A 103 -5.98 -14.30 -2.62
N LEU A 104 -4.89 -14.83 -2.06
CA LEU A 104 -3.83 -15.51 -2.81
C LEU A 104 -4.42 -16.77 -3.44
N THR A 105 -5.06 -16.64 -4.60
CA THR A 105 -5.33 -17.82 -5.40
C THR A 105 -3.98 -18.40 -5.79
N HIS A 106 -3.70 -19.61 -5.32
CA HIS A 106 -2.59 -20.46 -5.75
C HIS A 106 -2.80 -20.93 -7.21
N ASP A 107 -3.33 -20.04 -8.05
CA ASP A 107 -3.52 -20.30 -9.44
C ASP A 107 -2.13 -20.21 -10.04
N ASN A 108 -1.57 -21.36 -10.41
CA ASN A 108 -0.27 -21.53 -11.07
C ASN A 108 -0.21 -20.83 -12.45
N SER A 109 -1.14 -19.92 -12.73
CA SER A 109 -1.10 -19.01 -13.85
C SER A 109 0.07 -18.06 -13.62
N SER A 110 1.13 -18.32 -14.37
CA SER A 110 2.26 -17.42 -14.62
C SER A 110 1.80 -16.16 -15.37
N ALA A 111 0.73 -15.52 -14.89
CA ALA A 111 0.32 -14.21 -15.36
C ALA A 111 1.47 -13.29 -15.00
N ILE A 112 2.31 -12.99 -15.99
CA ILE A 112 3.39 -12.02 -15.91
C ILE A 112 2.76 -10.74 -15.38
N ILE A 113 2.93 -10.45 -14.09
CA ILE A 113 2.42 -9.19 -13.58
C ILE A 113 3.37 -8.12 -14.08
N PRO A 114 2.92 -7.17 -14.92
CA PRO A 114 3.79 -6.10 -15.38
C PRO A 114 4.14 -5.26 -14.15
N GLY A 115 5.36 -5.44 -13.60
CA GLY A 115 5.78 -4.72 -12.38
C GLY A 115 7.12 -5.12 -11.78
N GLY A 116 7.62 -6.33 -12.01
CA GLY A 116 8.77 -6.81 -11.23
C GLY A 116 8.39 -6.91 -9.75
N ALA A 117 9.30 -6.61 -8.83
CA ALA A 117 9.02 -6.66 -7.38
C ALA A 117 8.07 -5.56 -6.87
N LEU A 118 7.87 -4.48 -7.63
CA LEU A 118 7.08 -3.32 -7.23
C LEU A 118 5.78 -3.21 -8.04
N ALA A 119 4.74 -2.65 -7.42
CA ALA A 119 3.49 -2.41 -8.12
C ALA A 119 3.64 -1.31 -9.18
N THR A 120 2.88 -1.40 -10.27
CA THR A 120 2.83 -0.34 -11.30
C THR A 120 1.75 0.71 -11.04
N SER A 121 0.81 0.42 -10.13
CA SER A 121 -0.29 1.32 -9.77
C SER A 121 -0.91 0.90 -8.43
N PRO A 122 -1.49 1.83 -7.66
CA PRO A 122 -2.28 1.49 -6.48
C PRO A 122 -3.47 0.56 -6.75
N LEU A 123 -3.92 0.46 -8.01
CA LEU A 123 -4.95 -0.50 -8.40
C LEU A 123 -4.57 -1.95 -8.06
N ALA A 124 -3.28 -2.29 -8.07
CA ALA A 124 -2.78 -3.61 -7.67
C ALA A 124 -3.07 -3.95 -6.19
N PHE A 125 -3.42 -2.94 -5.38
CA PHE A 125 -3.80 -3.09 -3.98
C PHE A 125 -5.31 -3.04 -3.75
N ALA A 126 -6.14 -3.10 -4.82
CA ALA A 126 -7.60 -2.97 -4.71
C ALA A 126 -8.28 -3.98 -3.79
N ASN A 127 -7.61 -5.08 -3.45
CA ASN A 127 -8.11 -6.12 -2.55
C ASN A 127 -7.34 -6.19 -1.22
N CYS A 128 -6.41 -5.26 -0.96
CA CYS A 128 -5.55 -5.29 0.23
C CYS A 128 -6.11 -4.49 1.42
N GLY A 129 -7.43 -4.26 1.47
CA GLY A 129 -8.06 -3.46 2.54
C GLY A 129 -7.97 -4.11 3.92
N GLN A 130 -7.90 -5.44 3.96
CA GLN A 130 -7.81 -6.25 5.18
C GLN A 130 -6.36 -6.56 5.60
N ILE A 131 -5.36 -6.05 4.87
CA ILE A 131 -3.95 -6.33 5.20
C ILE A 131 -3.49 -5.36 6.28
N VAL A 132 -3.35 -5.84 7.51
CA VAL A 132 -2.87 -5.09 8.68
C VAL A 132 -1.40 -5.38 8.94
N ALA A 133 -0.69 -4.45 9.59
CA ALA A 133 0.69 -4.67 10.03
C ALA A 133 0.69 -5.36 11.41
N TRP A 134 1.46 -6.43 11.59
CA TRP A 134 1.45 -7.23 12.82
C TRP A 134 2.33 -6.67 13.94
N GLU A 135 3.40 -5.94 13.61
CA GLU A 135 4.24 -5.29 14.63
C GLU A 135 5.06 -4.15 14.00
N ARG A 136 5.07 -2.95 14.62
CA ARG A 136 5.82 -1.77 14.13
C ARG A 136 7.34 -1.91 14.27
N SER A 137 7.80 -2.99 14.90
CA SER A 137 9.21 -3.26 15.19
C SER A 137 9.86 -4.02 14.04
N SER A 138 10.23 -3.34 12.96
CA SER A 138 11.13 -3.94 11.96
C SER A 138 12.49 -3.24 11.99
N ASN A 139 13.47 -3.94 12.56
CA ASN A 139 14.87 -3.87 12.11
C ASN A 139 15.04 -4.49 10.70
N GLY A 140 13.96 -4.63 9.94
CA GLY A 140 14.00 -5.12 8.57
C GLY A 140 14.51 -4.00 7.70
N SER A 141 15.79 -4.06 7.33
CA SER A 141 16.35 -3.15 6.34
C SER A 141 15.83 -3.56 4.97
N PHE A 142 15.08 -2.66 4.33
CA PHE A 142 14.65 -2.76 2.93
C PHE A 142 15.60 -1.88 2.13
N ASP A 143 16.33 -2.46 1.19
CA ASP A 143 17.16 -1.68 0.29
C ASP A 143 16.96 -2.04 -1.17
N VAL A 144 16.95 -0.99 -1.99
CA VAL A 144 16.88 -1.09 -3.45
C VAL A 144 18.25 -0.64 -3.95
N HIS A 145 19.02 -1.59 -4.46
CA HIS A 145 20.40 -1.39 -4.90
C HIS A 145 20.64 -2.09 -6.23
N GLY A 146 21.17 -1.36 -7.22
CA GLY A 146 21.60 -1.92 -8.50
C GLY A 146 20.52 -2.63 -9.32
N GLY A 147 19.24 -2.29 -9.11
CA GLY A 147 18.11 -2.98 -9.76
C GLY A 147 17.62 -4.25 -9.05
N GLY A 148 18.25 -4.61 -7.94
CA GLY A 148 17.78 -5.66 -7.03
C GLY A 148 17.04 -5.09 -5.83
N LEU A 149 16.27 -5.96 -5.18
CA LEU A 149 15.62 -5.70 -3.91
C LEU A 149 16.23 -6.61 -2.84
N GLN A 150 16.73 -6.02 -1.76
CA GLN A 150 17.29 -6.73 -0.62
C GLN A 150 16.35 -6.56 0.58
N LEU A 151 15.98 -7.69 1.19
CA LEU A 151 14.99 -7.79 2.26
C LEU A 151 15.51 -8.74 3.35
N HIS A 152 15.31 -8.40 4.61
CA HIS A 152 15.47 -9.33 5.73
C HIS A 152 14.10 -9.77 6.21
N LEU A 153 13.72 -11.01 5.90
CA LEU A 153 12.43 -11.61 6.23
C LEU A 153 12.62 -12.87 7.07
N SER A 154 11.66 -13.15 7.94
CA SER A 154 11.54 -14.45 8.58
C SER A 154 11.16 -15.49 7.53
N LEU A 155 11.85 -16.62 7.50
CA LEU A 155 11.52 -17.72 6.60
C LEU A 155 10.62 -18.72 7.32
N TYR A 156 9.62 -19.22 6.60
CA TYR A 156 8.76 -20.32 7.03
C TYR A 156 8.83 -21.44 6.01
N THR A 157 9.13 -22.65 6.49
CA THR A 157 9.11 -23.84 5.65
C THR A 157 7.81 -24.59 5.86
N THR A 158 7.05 -24.78 4.79
CA THR A 158 5.78 -25.50 4.84
C THR A 158 6.02 -27.00 5.05
N PRO A 159 5.03 -27.76 5.55
CA PRO A 159 5.14 -29.22 5.62
C PRO A 159 5.38 -29.91 4.27
N ALA A 160 5.07 -29.22 3.15
CA ALA A 160 5.33 -29.69 1.80
C ALA A 160 6.78 -29.46 1.33
N GLY A 161 7.60 -28.74 2.11
CA GLY A 161 9.00 -28.44 1.82
C GLY A 161 9.25 -27.09 1.13
N ASP A 162 8.19 -26.31 0.84
CA ASP A 162 8.34 -24.98 0.25
C ASP A 162 8.85 -23.98 1.30
N THR A 163 9.77 -23.10 0.90
CA THR A 163 10.27 -22.03 1.76
C THR A 163 9.65 -20.70 1.35
N LEU A 164 8.94 -20.07 2.27
CA LEU A 164 8.24 -18.80 2.10
C LEU A 164 8.90 -17.72 2.94
N GLY A 165 9.06 -16.52 2.39
CA GLY A 165 9.43 -15.32 3.15
C GLY A 165 8.18 -14.67 3.72
N LEU A 166 8.10 -14.51 5.04
CA LEU A 166 6.97 -13.88 5.72
C LEU A 166 7.14 -12.37 5.77
N LEU A 167 6.15 -11.65 5.24
CA LEU A 167 5.97 -10.23 5.53
C LEU A 167 5.38 -10.09 6.94
N LYS A 168 5.70 -9.03 7.67
CA LYS A 168 5.11 -8.67 8.97
C LYS A 168 3.76 -7.99 8.79
N CYS A 169 2.96 -8.52 7.89
CA CYS A 169 1.59 -8.10 7.63
C CYS A 169 0.76 -9.30 7.21
N GLY A 170 -0.54 -9.26 7.49
CA GLY A 170 -1.47 -10.31 7.09
C GLY A 170 -2.91 -9.84 7.14
N ALA A 171 -3.85 -10.74 6.88
CA ALA A 171 -5.25 -10.43 7.02
C ALA A 171 -5.57 -10.09 8.48
N GLU A 172 -6.52 -9.17 8.70
CA GLU A 172 -6.98 -8.79 10.04
C GLU A 172 -7.50 -10.00 10.84
N ASP A 173 -8.09 -10.99 10.17
CA ASP A 173 -8.57 -12.22 10.79
C ASP A 173 -7.44 -13.19 11.22
N ASP A 174 -6.22 -13.01 10.68
CA ASP A 174 -5.04 -13.84 10.95
C ASP A 174 -4.06 -13.18 11.96
N ALA A 175 -4.34 -11.94 12.38
CA ALA A 175 -3.52 -11.12 13.27
C ALA A 175 -3.81 -11.41 14.76
#